data_AF-T0DN65-F1
#
_entry.id   AF-T0DN65-F1
#
_cell.length_a   1.000
_cell.length_b   1.000
_cell.length_c   1.000
_cell.angle_alpha   90.00
_cell.angle_beta   90.00
_cell.angle_gamma   90.00
#
_symmetry.space_group_name_H-M   'P 1'
#
loop_
_entity.id
_entity.type
_entity.pdbx_description
1 polymer ?
#
loop_
_entity_poly.entity_id
_entity_poly.type
_entity_poly.pdbx_seq_one_letter_code
_entity_poly.pdbx_strand_id
1 'polypeptide(L)' 'MQKSVALAYVLWFFLGYLGIHRMYCGRVGSGVAMLALTVFGMLTMSIVVGHLLMMIVGIWWLIDLFLTAGMAGSTWRR' A
#
# COMPACT_ATOMS: atom_id res chain seq x y z
N MET A 1 8.36 19.76 -0.86
CA MET A 1 7.52 19.38 0.30
C MET A 1 8.12 18.13 0.93
N GLN A 2 8.71 18.25 2.14
CA GLN A 2 9.11 17.09 2.93
C GLN A 2 7.86 16.22 3.16
N LYS A 3 7.85 15.00 2.61
CA LYS A 3 6.81 14.01 2.92
C LYS A 3 7.19 13.38 4.26
N SER A 4 6.32 13.50 5.26
CA SER A 4 6.60 12.98 6.60
C SER A 4 6.58 11.44 6.59
N VAL A 5 7.72 10.82 6.92
CA VAL A 5 7.85 9.36 7.08
C VAL A 5 6.82 8.83 8.08
N ALA A 6 6.68 9.53 9.21
CA ALA A 6 5.68 9.19 10.23
C ALA A 6 4.26 9.16 9.66
N LEU A 7 3.90 10.15 8.83
CA LEU A 7 2.58 10.19 8.20
C LEU A 7 2.39 9.05 7.20
N ALA A 8 3.44 8.70 6.43
CA ALA A 8 3.39 7.55 5.52
C ALA A 8 3.13 6.23 6.27
N TYR A 9 3.72 6.03 7.45
CA TYR A 9 3.45 4.87 8.30
C TYR A 9 2.04 4.89 8.91
N VAL A 10 1.55 6.06 9.33
CA VAL A 10 0.17 6.21 9.81
C VAL A 10 -0.83 5.84 8.71
N LEU A 11 -0.61 6.32 7.49
CA LEU A 11 -1.43 5.95 6.33
C LEU A 11 -1.30 4.47 5.98
N TRP A 12 -0.11 3.88 6.11
CA TRP A 12 0.09 2.45 5.85
C TRP A 12 -0.64 1.56 6.87
N PHE A 13 -0.69 1.97 8.15
CA PHE A 13 -1.35 1.20 9.20
C PHE A 13 -2.89 1.27 9.08
N PHE A 14 -3.45 2.47 8.89
CA PHE A 14 -4.91 2.64 8.82
C PHE A 14 -5.48 2.38 7.42
N LEU A 15 -4.75 2.77 6.38
CA LEU A 15 -5.22 2.86 4.99
C LEU A 15 -4.37 2.03 4.02
N GLY A 16 -3.51 1.14 4.53
CA GLY A 16 -2.57 0.35 3.73
C GLY A 16 -3.24 -0.54 2.68
N TYR A 17 -4.39 -1.13 3.02
CA TYR A 17 -5.18 -1.95 2.09
C TYR A 17 -5.75 -1.15 0.91
N LEU A 18 -5.92 0.17 1.06
CA LEU A 18 -6.39 1.06 -0.01
C LEU A 18 -5.23 1.61 -0.85
N GLY A 19 -3.97 1.35 -0.50
CA GLY A 19 -2.80 1.83 -1.24
C GLY A 19 -2.54 3.34 -1.13
N ILE A 20 -3.17 4.02 -0.16
CA ILE A 20 -3.14 5.49 -0.06
C ILE A 20 -1.77 5.99 0.43
N HIS A 21 -1.04 5.20 1.22
CA HIS A 21 0.36 5.49 1.59
C HIS A 21 1.28 5.60 0.37
N ARG A 22 1.08 4.76 -0.66
CA ARG A 22 1.82 4.83 -1.93
C ARG A 22 1.46 6.07 -2.75
N MET A 23 0.18 6.42 -2.80
CA MET A 23 -0.28 7.66 -3.43
C MET A 23 0.34 8.89 -2.74
N TYR A 24 0.39 8.88 -1.40
CA TYR A 24 1.03 9.93 -0.62
C TYR A 24 2.54 10.02 -0.90
N CYS A 25 3.23 8.89 -1.07
CA CYS A 25 4.64 8.85 -1.48
C CYS A 25 4.87 9.25 -2.96
N GLY A 26 3.84 9.59 -3.73
CA GLY A 26 3.94 9.99 -5.14
C GLY A 26 3.92 8.82 -6.14
N ARG A 27 3.62 7.60 -5.68
CA ARG A 27 3.57 6.38 -6.50
C ARG A 27 2.14 5.94 -6.78
N VAL A 28 1.38 6.83 -7.43
CA VAL A 28 -0.08 6.69 -7.66
C VAL A 28 -0.41 5.40 -8.41
N GLY A 29 0.28 5.06 -9.49
CA GLY A 29 -0.03 3.86 -10.28
C GLY A 29 -0.01 2.56 -9.45
N SER A 30 0.98 2.45 -8.56
CA SER A 30 1.10 1.28 -7.68
C SER A 30 0.11 1.28 -6.50
N GLY A 31 -0.36 2.45 -6.08
CA GLY A 31 -1.43 2.58 -5.08
C GLY A 31 -2.80 2.23 -5.67
N VAL A 32 -3.08 2.68 -6.91
CA VAL A 32 -4.31 2.32 -7.65
C VAL A 32 -4.36 0.82 -7.93
N ALA A 33 -3.23 0.20 -8.31
CA ALA A 33 -3.17 -1.25 -8.50
C ALA A 33 -3.51 -2.02 -7.21
N MET A 34 -3.03 -1.54 -6.07
CA MET A 34 -3.35 -2.13 -4.76
C MET A 34 -4.83 -1.96 -4.41
N LEU A 35 -5.39 -0.76 -4.61
CA LEU A 35 -6.81 -0.50 -4.44
C LEU A 35 -7.67 -1.42 -5.31
N ALA A 36 -7.33 -1.55 -6.60
CA ALA A 36 -8.05 -2.43 -7.52
C ALA A 36 -7.98 -3.88 -7.06
N LEU A 37 -6.81 -4.38 -6.69
CA LEU A 37 -6.64 -5.76 -6.19
C LEU A 37 -7.41 -6.00 -4.88
N THR A 38 -7.44 -5.04 -3.97
CA THR A 38 -8.25 -5.14 -2.74
C THR A 38 -9.75 -5.14 -3.05
N VAL A 39 -10.22 -4.29 -3.96
CA VAL A 39 -11.63 -4.24 -4.39
C VAL A 39 -12.04 -5.52 -5.11
N PHE A 40 -11.23 -5.99 -6.05
CA PHE A 40 -11.46 -7.27 -6.76
C PHE A 40 -11.36 -8.46 -5.80
N GLY A 41 -10.41 -8.46 -4.87
CA GLY A 41 -10.25 -9.48 -3.83
C GLY A 41 -11.46 -9.55 -2.90
N MET A 42 -12.00 -8.39 -2.51
CA MET A 42 -13.24 -8.27 -1.72
C MET A 42 -14.46 -8.77 -2.51
N LEU A 43 -14.61 -8.39 -3.78
CA LEU A 43 -15.71 -8.84 -4.64
C LEU A 43 -15.68 -10.35 -4.91
N THR A 44 -14.49 -10.91 -5.06
CA THR A 44 -14.29 -12.34 -5.32
C THR A 44 -14.09 -13.15 -4.05
N MET A 45 -14.27 -12.56 -2.86
CA MET A 45 -14.03 -13.22 -1.57
C MET A 45 -14.92 -14.45 -1.35
N SER A 46 -16.11 -14.46 -1.96
CA SER A 46 -17.03 -15.61 -1.97
C SER A 46 -16.45 -16.85 -2.70
N ILE A 47 -15.37 -16.66 -3.46
CA ILE A 47 -14.64 -17.71 -4.19
C ILE A 47 -13.26 -17.86 -3.54
N VAL A 48 -12.67 -19.06 -3.60
CA VAL A 48 -11.28 -19.34 -3.16
C VAL A 48 -10.27 -18.35 -3.79
N VAL A 49 -10.58 -17.83 -4.99
CA VAL A 49 -9.77 -16.83 -5.70
C VAL A 49 -9.63 -15.52 -4.90
N GLY A 50 -10.69 -15.04 -4.25
CA GLY A 50 -10.61 -13.81 -3.44
C GLY A 50 -9.72 -13.99 -2.21
N HIS A 51 -9.68 -15.19 -1.62
CA HIS A 51 -8.77 -15.49 -0.51
C HIS A 51 -7.30 -15.45 -0.95
N LEU A 52 -6.97 -15.98 -2.14
CA LEU A 52 -5.63 -15.89 -2.71
C LEU A 52 -5.23 -14.44 -3.02
N LEU A 53 -6.15 -13.65 -3.59
CA LEU A 53 -5.91 -12.22 -3.87
C LEU A 53 -5.64 -11.43 -2.58
N MET A 54 -6.44 -11.66 -1.53
CA MET A 54 -6.23 -11.02 -0.23
C MET A 54 -4.92 -11.45 0.43
N MET A 55 -4.49 -12.71 0.25
CA MET A 55 -3.17 -13.15 0.68
C MET A 55 -2.04 -12.43 -0.05
N ILE A 56 -2.15 -12.27 -1.36
CA ILE A 56 -1.16 -11.53 -2.16
C ILE A 56 -1.09 -10.07 -1.69
N VAL A 57 -2.25 -9.41 -1.49
CA VAL A 57 -2.32 -8.04 -0.97
C VAL A 57 -1.75 -7.96 0.46
N GLY A 58 -1.98 -8.96 1.31
CA GLY A 58 -1.43 -9.03 2.66
C GLY A 58 0.10 -9.16 2.68
N ILE A 59 0.66 -10.02 1.84
CA ILE A 59 2.13 -10.11 1.66
C ILE A 59 2.67 -8.80 1.11
N TRP A 60 1.97 -8.21 0.14
CA TRP A 60 2.36 -6.93 -0.44
C TRP A 60 2.34 -5.80 0.59
N TRP A 61 1.34 -5.77 1.47
CA TRP A 61 1.24 -4.83 2.58
C TRP A 61 2.42 -4.97 3.55
N LEU A 62 2.88 -6.19 3.84
CA LEU A 62 4.10 -6.43 4.64
C LEU A 62 5.37 -5.94 3.93
N ILE A 63 5.51 -6.20 2.63
CA ILE A 63 6.65 -5.70 1.84
C ILE A 63 6.65 -4.16 1.82
N ASP A 64 5.46 -3.56 1.81
CA ASP A 64 5.30 -2.12 1.86
C ASP A 64 5.79 -1.49 3.17
N LEU A 65 5.93 -2.24 4.26
CA LEU A 65 6.61 -1.76 5.47
C LEU A 65 8.04 -1.30 5.14
N PHE A 66 8.78 -2.11 4.39
CA PHE A 66 10.15 -1.81 3.99
C PHE A 66 10.21 -0.80 2.83
N LEU A 67 9.31 -0.93 1.84
CA LEU A 67 9.28 0.01 0.71
C LEU A 67 8.88 1.42 1.14
N THR A 68 7.94 1.57 2.07
CA THR A 68 7.51 2.87 2.59
C THR A 68 8.65 3.55 3.35
N ALA A 69 9.45 2.79 4.10
CA ALA A 69 10.67 3.29 4.73
C ALA A 69 11.66 3.87 3.69
N GLY A 70 11.91 3.13 2.60
CA GLY A 70 12.80 3.59 1.53
C GLY A 70 12.26 4.80 0.76
N MET A 71 10.97 4.78 0.41
CA MET A 71 10.31 5.88 -0.30
C MET A 71 10.33 7.16 0.53
N ALA A 72 9.97 7.08 1.81
CA ALA A 72 9.91 8.25 2.67
C ALA A 72 11.30 8.73 3.11
N GLY A 73 12.27 7.82 3.29
CA GLY A 73 13.66 8.16 3.64
C GLY A 73 14.44 8.85 2.50
N SER A 74 14.11 8.58 1.23
CA SER A 74 14.77 9.21 0.08
C SER A 74 14.54 10.74 -0.02
N THR A 75 13.57 11.28 0.71
CA THR A 75 13.25 12.72 0.71
C THR A 75 14.15 13.55 1.64
N TRP A 76 14.95 12.91 2.52
CA TRP A 76 15.80 13.61 3.51
C TRP A 76 17.27 13.79 3.08
N ARG A 77 17.67 13.26 1.90
CA ARG A 77 19.04 13.36 1.34
C ARG A 77 19.20 14.42 0.24
N ARG A 78 18.48 15.54 0.30
CA ARG A 78 18.74 16.71 -0.56
C ARG A 78 18.58 18.01 0.20
#